data_AF-A0A950T4Z4-F1
#
_entry.id   AF-A0A950T4Z4-F1
#
_cell.length_a   1.000
_cell.length_b   1.000
_cell.length_c   1.000
_cell.angle_alpha   90.00
_cell.angle_beta   90.00
_cell.angle_gamma   90.00
#
_symmetry.space_group_name_H-M   'P 1'
#
loop_
_entity.id
_entity.type
_entity.pdbx_description
1 polymer ?
#
loop_
_entity_poly.entity_id
_entity_poly.type
_entity_poly.pdbx_seq_one_letter_code
_entity_poly.pdbx_strand_id
1 'polypeptide(L)'
;GGGLAETLTNLSNIIRRRKEIRKKSRALTAESKASATVLGLLPFPIGALLFFINPQLMSVLFDDPRGRFMLGLACLSLAVGVSVMAIIIRRSLR
;
A
#
# COMPACT_ATOMS: atom_id res chain seq x y z
N GLY A 1 27.33 43.54 9.59
CA GLY A 1 26.62 43.37 8.32
C GLY A 1 26.77 42.00 7.66
N GLY A 2 27.03 40.91 8.40
CA GLY A 2 27.20 39.57 7.80
C GLY A 2 26.04 38.58 8.01
N GLY A 3 25.23 38.76 9.06
CA GLY A 3 24.25 37.75 9.47
C GLY A 3 23.08 37.54 8.50
N LEU A 4 22.71 38.54 7.71
CA LEU A 4 21.58 38.44 6.75
C LEU A 4 21.96 37.64 5.49
N ALA A 5 23.17 37.81 4.99
CA ALA A 5 23.65 37.05 3.84
C ALA A 5 23.81 35.56 4.21
N GLU A 6 24.31 35.29 5.42
CA GLU A 6 24.51 33.93 5.93
C GLU A 6 23.18 33.23 6.26
N THR A 7 22.23 33.93 6.92
CA THR A 7 20.89 33.39 7.16
C THR A 7 20.08 33.18 5.88
N LEU A 8 20.17 34.07 4.89
CA LEU A 8 19.51 33.90 3.58
C LEU A 8 20.08 32.72 2.80
N THR A 9 21.40 32.54 2.87
CA THR A 9 22.09 31.38 2.29
C THR A 9 21.66 30.08 2.98
N ASN A 10 21.55 30.10 4.31
CA ASN A 10 21.06 28.95 5.07
C ASN A 10 19.59 28.62 4.75
N LEU A 11 18.74 29.64 4.62
CA LEU A 11 17.33 29.47 4.25
C LEU A 11 17.20 28.85 2.84
N SER A 12 18.00 29.33 1.89
CA SER A 12 18.03 28.82 0.52
C SER A 12 18.46 27.34 0.49
N ASN A 13 19.47 26.98 1.28
CA ASN A 13 19.90 25.59 1.47
C ASN A 13 18.80 24.72 2.12
N ILE A 14 18.08 25.24 3.12
CA ILE A 14 16.96 24.54 3.77
C ILE A 14 15.82 24.30 2.80
N ILE A 15 15.43 25.29 2.00
CA ILE A 15 14.35 25.17 0.99
C ILE A 15 14.71 24.10 -0.04
N ARG A 16 15.97 24.11 -0.51
CA ARG A 16 16.46 23.15 -1.51
C ARG A 16 16.51 21.73 -0.94
N ARG A 17 17.01 21.56 0.30
CA ARG A 17 16.97 20.27 1.03
C ARG A 17 15.56 19.76 1.24
N ARG A 18 14.60 20.62 1.61
CA ARG A 18 13.18 20.23 1.75
C ARG A 18 12.59 19.72 0.44
N LYS A 19 12.95 20.35 -0.69
CA LYS A 19 12.50 19.92 -2.02
C LYS A 19 13.06 18.54 -2.39
N GLU A 20 14.31 18.25 -2.05
CA GLU A 20 14.91 16.93 -2.25
C GLU A 20 14.28 15.85 -1.36
N ILE A 21 14.07 16.13 -0.08
CA ILE A 21 13.40 15.20 0.85
C ILE A 21 12.00 14.83 0.35
N ARG A 22 11.24 15.81 -0.15
CA ARG A 22 9.89 15.58 -0.68
C ARG A 22 9.90 14.73 -1.96
N LYS A 23 10.89 14.91 -2.84
CA LYS A 23 11.08 14.06 -4.02
C LYS A 23 11.47 12.63 -3.63
N LYS A 24 12.41 12.48 -2.70
CA LYS A 24 12.94 11.18 -2.27
C LYS A 24 11.86 10.36 -1.54
N SER A 25 11.09 11.00 -0.65
CA SER A 25 9.93 10.39 0.01
C SER A 25 8.89 9.88 -0.99
N ARG A 26 8.54 10.69 -2.01
CA ARG A 26 7.56 10.28 -3.03
C ARG A 26 8.04 9.08 -3.87
N ALA A 27 9.33 9.04 -4.21
CA ALA A 27 9.92 7.91 -4.93
C ALA A 27 9.91 6.62 -4.08
N LEU A 28 10.33 6.71 -2.81
CA LEU A 28 10.34 5.57 -1.88
C LEU A 28 8.92 5.03 -1.61
N THR A 29 7.92 5.90 -1.46
CA THR A 29 6.53 5.50 -1.28
C THR A 29 5.96 4.85 -2.55
N ALA A 30 6.41 5.26 -3.75
CA ALA A 30 5.98 4.64 -5.00
C ALA A 30 6.46 3.19 -5.15
N GLU A 31 7.70 2.90 -4.74
CA GLU A 31 8.27 1.56 -4.74
C GLU A 31 7.56 0.65 -3.72
N SER A 32 7.40 1.12 -2.47
CA SER A 32 6.67 0.38 -1.43
C SER A 32 5.20 0.10 -1.83
N LYS A 33 4.56 1.04 -2.51
CA LYS A 33 3.20 0.89 -3.03
C LYS A 33 3.12 -0.17 -4.13
N ALA A 34 4.09 -0.22 -5.04
CA ALA A 34 4.10 -1.24 -6.10
C ALA A 34 4.20 -2.65 -5.48
N SER A 35 5.16 -2.86 -4.57
CA SER A 35 5.35 -4.15 -3.90
C SER A 35 4.14 -4.58 -3.07
N ALA A 36 3.54 -3.68 -2.30
CA ALA A 36 2.37 -4.02 -1.51
C ALA A 36 1.11 -4.25 -2.37
N THR A 37 1.04 -3.69 -3.59
CA THR A 37 -0.07 -3.95 -4.52
C THR A 37 0.03 -5.36 -5.09
N VAL A 38 1.24 -5.78 -5.45
CA VAL A 38 1.52 -7.15 -5.92
C VAL A 38 1.20 -8.16 -4.81
N LEU A 39 1.65 -7.91 -3.57
CA LEU A 39 1.36 -8.78 -2.42
C LEU A 39 -0.13 -8.83 -2.10
N GLY A 40 -0.84 -7.69 -2.19
CA GLY A 40 -2.29 -7.63 -1.98
C GLY A 40 -3.09 -8.39 -3.05
N LEU A 41 -2.54 -8.55 -4.26
CA LEU A 41 -3.20 -9.26 -5.35
C LEU A 41 -2.97 -10.78 -5.31
N LEU A 42 -1.89 -11.27 -4.69
CA LEU A 42 -1.55 -12.70 -4.61
C LEU A 42 -2.67 -13.68 -4.20
N PRO A 43 -3.53 -13.40 -3.21
CA PRO A 43 -4.56 -14.36 -2.81
C PRO A 43 -5.66 -14.56 -3.87
N PHE A 44 -5.84 -13.62 -4.81
CA PHE A 44 -6.80 -13.77 -5.91
C PHE A 44 -6.46 -14.90 -6.89
N PRO A 45 -5.28 -14.91 -7.56
CA PRO A 45 -4.91 -15.97 -8.48
C PRO A 45 -4.72 -17.30 -7.76
N ILE A 46 -4.26 -17.31 -6.50
CA ILE A 46 -4.15 -18.54 -5.70
C ILE A 46 -5.54 -19.13 -5.41
N GLY A 47 -6.51 -18.29 -5.00
CA GLY A 47 -7.89 -18.72 -4.79
C GLY A 47 -8.55 -19.24 -6.07
N ALA A 48 -8.35 -18.54 -7.20
CA ALA A 48 -8.85 -18.97 -8.50
C ALA A 48 -8.21 -20.29 -8.95
N LEU A 49 -6.90 -20.46 -8.76
CA LEU A 49 -6.20 -21.68 -9.11
C LEU A 49 -6.67 -22.87 -8.26
N LEU A 50 -6.84 -22.68 -6.95
CA LEU A 50 -7.38 -23.71 -6.06
C LEU A 50 -8.80 -24.12 -6.44
N PHE A 51 -9.62 -23.19 -6.93
CA PHE A 51 -10.96 -23.49 -7.44
C PHE A 51 -10.92 -24.42 -8.66
N PHE A 52 -9.94 -24.25 -9.57
CA PHE A 52 -9.76 -25.13 -10.73
C PHE A 52 -9.13 -26.50 -10.39
N ILE A 53 -8.20 -26.54 -9.44
CA ILE A 53 -7.48 -27.79 -9.10
C ILE A 53 -8.30 -28.69 -8.17
N ASN A 54 -8.98 -28.14 -7.16
CA ASN A 54 -9.71 -28.92 -6.15
C ASN A 54 -11.06 -28.27 -5.80
N PRO A 55 -12.11 -28.49 -6.61
CA PRO A 55 -13.43 -27.92 -6.35
C PRO A 55 -14.08 -28.45 -5.07
N GLN A 56 -13.76 -29.67 -4.61
CA GLN A 56 -14.21 -30.20 -3.32
C GLN A 56 -13.64 -29.43 -2.11
N LEU A 57 -12.49 -28.78 -2.24
CA LEU A 57 -11.95 -27.93 -1.17
C LEU A 57 -12.73 -26.61 -1.09
N MET A 58 -13.20 -26.10 -2.24
CA MET A 58 -14.04 -24.92 -2.28
C MET A 58 -15.47 -25.19 -1.82
N SER A 59 -16.03 -26.39 -2.07
CA SER A 59 -17.34 -26.73 -1.53
C SER A 59 -17.36 -26.69 -0.01
N VAL A 60 -16.31 -27.18 0.68
CA VAL A 60 -16.18 -27.02 2.14
C VAL A 60 -16.09 -25.55 2.54
N LEU A 61 -15.46 -24.70 1.73
CA LEU A 61 -15.37 -23.27 2.01
C LEU A 61 -16.71 -22.53 1.85
N PHE A 62 -17.61 -23.03 0.98
CA PHE A 62 -18.91 -22.42 0.69
C PHE A 62 -20.10 -23.08 1.43
N ASP A 63 -20.07 -24.38 1.72
CA ASP A 63 -21.14 -25.09 2.43
C ASP A 63 -20.99 -25.03 3.95
N ASP A 64 -19.74 -25.01 4.44
CA ASP A 64 -19.47 -25.03 5.88
C ASP A 64 -19.55 -23.59 6.46
N PRO A 65 -20.32 -23.32 7.53
CA PRO A 65 -20.48 -21.99 8.11
C PRO A 65 -19.15 -21.33 8.51
N ARG A 66 -18.16 -22.15 8.90
CA ARG A 66 -16.80 -21.70 9.23
C ARG A 66 -16.04 -21.20 8.00
N GLY A 67 -16.23 -21.85 6.86
CA GLY A 67 -15.61 -21.47 5.57
C GLY A 67 -16.08 -20.10 5.09
N ARG A 68 -17.39 -19.84 5.15
CA ARG A 68 -17.95 -18.51 4.83
C ARG A 68 -17.42 -17.41 5.74
N PHE A 69 -17.26 -17.69 7.02
CA PHE A 69 -16.71 -16.72 7.97
C PHE A 69 -15.24 -16.39 7.66
N MET A 70 -14.42 -17.40 7.34
CA MET A 70 -13.03 -17.20 6.94
C MET A 70 -12.91 -16.45 5.60
N LEU A 71 -13.76 -16.75 4.62
CA LEU A 71 -13.82 -15.98 3.37
C LEU A 71 -14.23 -14.52 3.60
N GLY A 72 -15.21 -14.29 4.47
CA GLY A 72 -15.61 -12.94 4.87
C GLY A 72 -14.46 -12.17 5.51
N LEU A 73 -13.71 -12.80 6.43
CA LEU A 73 -12.51 -12.25 7.04
C LEU A 73 -11.41 -11.97 6.02
N ALA A 74 -11.17 -12.89 5.07
CA ALA A 74 -10.18 -12.70 4.02
C ALA A 74 -10.53 -11.52 3.11
N CYS A 75 -11.79 -11.40 2.69
CA CYS A 75 -12.30 -10.27 1.93
C CYS A 75 -12.20 -8.96 2.71
N LEU A 76 -12.54 -8.95 4.00
CA LEU A 76 -12.38 -7.79 4.88
C LEU A 76 -10.92 -7.37 5.00
N SER A 77 -10.02 -8.32 5.24
CA SER A 77 -8.58 -8.07 5.34
C SER A 77 -8.03 -7.46 4.03
N LEU A 78 -8.47 -7.99 2.88
CA LEU A 78 -8.10 -7.45 1.57
C LEU A 78 -8.67 -6.04 1.35
N ALA A 79 -9.95 -5.83 1.67
CA ALA A 79 -10.59 -4.53 1.55
C ALA A 79 -9.91 -3.48 2.43
N VAL A 80 -9.54 -3.83 3.67
CA VAL A 80 -8.78 -2.98 4.57
C VAL A 80 -7.39 -2.67 4.00
N GLY A 81 -6.67 -3.69 3.51
CA GLY A 81 -5.34 -3.50 2.90
C GLY A 81 -5.37 -2.55 1.70
N VAL A 82 -6.32 -2.73 0.79
CA VAL A 82 -6.52 -1.85 -0.38
C VAL A 82 -6.95 -0.45 0.05
N SER A 83 -7.80 -0.33 1.06
CA SER A 83 -8.25 0.96 1.59
C SER A 83 -7.10 1.75 2.21
N VAL A 84 -6.25 1.11 3.02
CA VAL A 84 -5.06 1.75 3.61
C VAL A 84 -4.10 2.23 2.53
N MET A 85 -3.85 1.40 1.51
CA MET A 85 -3.07 1.80 0.33
C MET A 85 -3.67 3.02 -0.36
N ALA A 86 -4.97 3.00 -0.65
CA ALA A 86 -5.70 4.12 -1.26
C ALA A 86 -5.57 5.41 -0.43
N ILE A 87 -5.64 5.30 0.91
CA ILE A 87 -5.47 6.42 1.83
C ILE A 87 -4.06 6.99 1.76
N ILE A 88 -3.02 6.16 1.80
CA ILE A 88 -1.61 6.60 1.73
C ILE A 88 -1.35 7.36 0.42
N ILE A 89 -1.86 6.85 -0.70
CA ILE A 89 -1.71 7.48 -2.02
C ILE A 89 -2.38 8.85 -2.05
N ARG A 90 -3.62 8.96 -1.54
CA ARG A 90 -4.33 10.23 -1.48
C ARG A 90 -3.64 11.23 -0.56
N ARG A 91 -3.03 10.77 0.54
CA ARG A 91 -2.29 11.63 1.49
C ARG A 91 -0.97 12.14 0.92
N SER A 92 -0.29 11.36 0.07
CA SER A 92 0.95 11.78 -0.60
C SER A 92 0.74 12.84 -1.69
N LEU A 93 -0.51 13.01 -2.18
CA LEU A 93 -0.89 13.99 -3.20
C LEU A 93 -1.40 15.33 -2.61
N ARG A 94 -1.58 15.41 -1.28
CA ARG A 94 -1.82 16.66 -0.54
C ARG A 94 -0.52 17.14 0.11
#